data_AF-A0A7S2CQU0-F1
#
_entry.id   AF-A0A7S2CQU0-F1
#
_cell.length_a   1.000
_cell.length_b   1.000
_cell.length_c   1.000
_cell.angle_alpha   90.00
_cell.angle_beta   90.00
_cell.angle_gamma   90.00
#
_symmetry.space_group_name_H-M   'P 1'
#
loop_
_entity.id
_entity.type
_entity.pdbx_description
1 polymer ?
#
loop_
_entity_poly.entity_id
_entity_poly.type
_entity_poly.pdbx_seq_one_letter_code
_entity_poly.pdbx_strand_id
1 'polypeptide(L)'
;NSALGGGTVPLRGSGHPASSGPSRATYSPSLRRRGGASGQSGSNMQPPRGPPQGGGRGPSPPFSPLDLRVFRHMAVQMVGHPMEPGIMQRISETDPEFLRQAAATALPMFGSFPRGLQQHMVQSGMDIMEQMVANVPAEPATDEAIRTLLGKKVVVCGVSQKPELNGCVGTAERVSPTNRVRIQVKLPDGRSIALKADNLRIALPLDLLPPAEAVAAALAEDVEDPVVLADVLRRFENSKSVDDEQASQLRAKQAERQRVVNLARVTLARDDPRGIPTSPELREELRISLMSALKQAAAAKLKPSELLPASRKLLDLLELRLDPASAAADLRDAIELSRSAVPLMSCCCPDLTRQLDRHCTAHQSSP
;
A
#
# COMPACT_ATOMS: atom_id res chain seq x y z
N ASN A 1 -22.53 -48.02 60.97
CA ASN A 1 -21.06 -48.13 60.90
C ASN A 1 -20.51 -47.05 59.97
N SER A 2 -19.89 -46.04 60.60
CA SER A 2 -18.89 -45.07 60.09
C SER A 2 -19.38 -44.03 59.06
N ALA A 3 -19.75 -42.79 59.42
CA ALA A 3 -18.97 -41.64 59.97
C ALA A 3 -18.03 -41.01 58.91
N LEU A 4 -18.34 -39.85 58.32
CA LEU A 4 -18.13 -38.44 58.75
C LEU A 4 -16.67 -37.95 58.75
N GLY A 5 -16.44 -36.79 58.10
CA GLY A 5 -15.27 -35.91 58.23
C GLY A 5 -14.87 -35.29 56.88
N GLY A 6 -15.03 -34.00 56.55
CA GLY A 6 -15.15 -32.80 57.38
C GLY A 6 -13.77 -32.26 57.75
N GLY A 7 -13.19 -31.37 56.93
CA GLY A 7 -11.85 -30.83 57.15
C GLY A 7 -11.60 -29.49 56.45
N THR A 8 -12.16 -28.41 57.01
CA THR A 8 -11.78 -27.02 56.78
C THR A 8 -10.48 -26.69 57.51
N VAL A 9 -9.52 -26.06 56.83
CA VAL A 9 -8.31 -25.48 57.46
C VAL A 9 -8.30 -23.96 57.22
N PRO A 10 -8.30 -23.13 58.27
CA PRO A 10 -7.98 -21.71 58.17
C PRO A 10 -6.50 -21.50 58.53
N LEU A 11 -5.76 -20.73 57.73
CA LEU A 11 -4.50 -20.15 58.18
C LEU A 11 -4.55 -18.63 58.03
N ARG A 12 -4.84 -18.01 59.17
CA ARG A 12 -4.66 -16.61 59.51
C ARG A 12 -3.21 -16.48 60.00
N GLY A 13 -2.40 -15.67 59.31
CA GLY A 13 -1.02 -15.39 59.69
C GLY A 13 -0.73 -13.91 59.54
N SER A 14 -0.99 -13.17 60.62
CA SER A 14 -0.59 -11.78 60.82
C SER A 14 0.92 -11.65 61.02
N GLY A 15 1.57 -10.74 60.29
CA GLY A 15 2.98 -10.40 60.49
C GLY A 15 3.36 -9.07 59.84
N HIS A 16 3.14 -7.96 60.55
CA HIS A 16 4.02 -6.78 60.48
C HIS A 16 5.25 -7.08 61.36
N PRO A 17 6.48 -6.60 61.03
CA PRO A 17 6.83 -5.20 61.28
C PRO A 17 7.89 -4.59 60.35
N ALA A 18 8.27 -3.35 60.68
CA ALA A 18 9.51 -2.64 60.38
C ALA A 18 9.53 -1.75 59.12
N SER A 19 9.13 -0.50 59.39
CA SER A 19 9.62 0.72 58.76
C SER A 19 11.14 0.76 58.63
N SER A 20 11.63 0.96 57.41
CA SER A 20 12.90 1.66 57.17
C SER A 20 12.80 2.34 55.81
N GLY A 21 12.72 3.68 55.83
CA GLY A 21 12.82 4.49 54.62
C GLY A 21 14.28 4.69 54.22
N PRO A 22 14.55 5.00 52.95
CA PRO A 22 15.73 5.76 52.59
C PRO A 22 15.36 7.15 52.09
N SER A 23 16.14 8.09 52.60
CA SER A 23 16.21 9.51 52.32
C SER A 23 16.21 9.85 50.83
N ARG A 24 15.31 10.76 50.47
CA ARG A 24 15.22 11.39 49.16
C ARG A 24 16.28 12.49 49.09
N ALA A 25 17.47 12.17 48.56
CA ALA A 25 18.48 13.16 48.20
C ALA A 25 18.10 13.81 46.86
N THR A 26 17.63 15.04 46.90
CA THR A 26 17.49 15.90 45.72
C THR A 26 18.88 16.39 45.30
N TYR A 27 19.44 15.81 44.23
CA TYR A 27 20.61 16.34 43.54
C TYR A 27 20.14 17.09 42.29
N SER A 28 20.23 18.42 42.35
CA SER A 28 20.07 19.31 41.19
C SER A 28 21.44 19.53 40.54
N PRO A 29 21.66 19.18 39.26
CA PRO A 29 22.86 19.60 38.57
C PRO A 29 22.64 20.95 37.87
N SER A 30 23.23 22.00 38.45
CA SER A 30 23.45 23.29 37.80
C SER A 30 24.58 23.17 36.79
N LEU A 31 24.22 22.99 35.51
CA LEU A 31 25.17 23.07 34.40
C LEU A 31 25.52 24.54 34.12
N ARG A 32 26.70 24.93 34.62
CA ARG A 32 27.49 26.07 34.13
C ARG A 32 27.77 25.88 32.63
N ARG A 33 27.24 26.76 31.78
CA ARG A 33 27.81 27.03 30.45
C ARG A 33 28.76 28.22 30.56
N ARG A 34 30.05 27.97 30.31
CA ARG A 34 31.10 28.96 30.12
C ARG A 34 31.75 28.69 28.76
N GLY A 35 32.00 29.75 28.00
CA GLY A 35 32.65 29.75 26.67
C GLY A 35 31.65 30.18 25.59
N GLY A 36 31.83 31.25 24.82
CA GLY A 36 33.04 31.98 24.47
C GLY A 36 33.17 31.97 22.94
N ALA A 37 32.89 33.09 22.28
CA ALA A 37 33.23 33.40 20.88
C ALA A 37 32.77 34.85 20.60
N SER A 38 33.69 35.82 20.51
CA SER A 38 34.17 36.43 19.25
C SER A 38 33.01 36.88 18.34
N GLY A 39 32.70 38.16 18.14
CA GLY A 39 33.64 39.23 17.83
C GLY A 39 34.03 39.16 16.35
N GLN A 40 33.12 39.50 15.44
CA GLN A 40 33.47 39.96 14.08
C GLN A 40 32.32 40.78 13.49
N SER A 41 32.55 42.08 13.49
CA SER A 41 31.83 43.10 12.72
C SER A 41 32.28 42.96 11.27
N GLY A 42 31.34 42.65 10.38
CA GLY A 42 31.57 42.45 8.95
C GLY A 42 30.53 43.20 8.15
N SER A 43 30.97 44.32 7.60
CA SER A 43 30.33 45.25 6.68
C SER A 43 29.31 44.66 5.71
N ASN A 44 28.13 45.28 5.72
CA ASN A 44 27.07 45.23 4.73
C ASN A 44 27.52 45.95 3.44
N MET A 45 27.76 45.23 2.36
CA MET A 45 28.02 45.77 1.01
C MET A 45 26.97 45.21 0.05
N GLN A 46 25.99 46.05 -0.27
CA GLN A 46 25.03 45.83 -1.35
C GLN A 46 25.71 46.04 -2.72
N PRO A 47 25.51 45.17 -3.71
CA PRO A 47 25.91 45.46 -5.08
C PRO A 47 24.89 46.40 -5.77
N PRO A 48 25.34 47.21 -6.74
CA PRO A 48 24.52 48.23 -7.39
C PRO A 48 23.45 47.62 -8.30
N ARG A 49 22.25 48.18 -8.22
CA ARG A 49 21.12 47.93 -9.12
C ARG A 49 21.44 48.49 -10.51
N GLY A 50 21.44 47.62 -11.52
CA GLY A 50 21.42 48.01 -12.93
C GLY A 50 20.06 48.59 -13.37
N PRO A 51 20.01 49.27 -14.53
CA PRO A 51 18.83 49.99 -15.00
C PRO A 51 17.69 49.04 -15.44
N PRO A 52 16.42 49.49 -15.38
CA PRO A 52 15.27 48.67 -15.72
C PRO A 52 15.22 48.39 -17.22
N GLN A 53 15.38 47.13 -17.61
CA GLN A 53 15.05 46.67 -18.95
C GLN A 53 13.54 46.42 -19.07
N GLY A 54 13.02 46.74 -20.25
CA GLY A 54 11.61 47.00 -20.53
C GLY A 54 10.65 45.82 -20.32
N GLY A 55 9.42 46.18 -19.96
CA GLY A 55 8.30 45.25 -19.84
C GLY A 55 7.92 44.64 -21.18
N GLY A 56 8.35 43.41 -21.42
CA GLY A 56 7.71 42.51 -22.36
C GLY A 56 6.39 42.03 -21.76
N ARG A 57 5.26 42.55 -22.27
CA ARG A 57 3.95 41.93 -22.05
C ARG A 57 4.01 40.52 -22.64
N GLY A 58 4.02 39.50 -21.79
CA GLY A 58 3.80 38.12 -22.22
C GLY A 58 2.45 38.00 -22.94
N PRO A 59 2.33 37.07 -23.89
CA PRO A 59 1.08 36.87 -24.62
C PRO A 59 -0.03 36.56 -23.63
N SER A 60 -1.11 37.33 -23.69
CA SER A 60 -2.33 37.07 -22.94
C SER A 60 -2.80 35.65 -23.26
N PRO A 61 -3.28 34.86 -22.28
CA PRO A 61 -3.84 33.55 -22.57
C PRO A 61 -5.00 33.73 -23.56
N PRO A 62 -5.12 32.89 -24.60
CA PRO A 62 -6.04 33.12 -25.72
C PRO A 62 -7.53 32.97 -25.36
N PHE A 63 -7.87 32.67 -24.10
CA PHE A 63 -9.24 32.37 -23.69
C PHE A 63 -9.61 33.05 -22.39
N SER A 64 -10.85 33.55 -22.33
CA SER A 64 -11.40 34.09 -21.10
C SER A 64 -11.78 32.95 -20.13
N PRO A 65 -11.80 33.19 -18.81
CA PRO A 65 -12.28 32.20 -17.83
C PRO A 65 -13.73 31.72 -18.06
N LEU A 66 -14.51 32.48 -18.84
CA LEU A 66 -15.86 32.14 -19.25
C LEU A 66 -15.88 31.05 -20.33
N ASP A 67 -14.95 31.10 -21.28
CA ASP A 67 -14.82 30.11 -22.36
C ASP A 67 -14.51 28.72 -21.80
N LEU A 68 -13.62 28.63 -20.80
CA LEU A 68 -13.26 27.38 -20.12
C LEU A 68 -14.43 26.76 -19.32
N ARG A 69 -15.34 27.58 -18.78
CA ARG A 69 -16.53 27.08 -18.04
C ARG A 69 -17.59 26.52 -18.96
N VAL A 70 -17.87 27.19 -20.08
CA VAL A 70 -18.78 26.69 -21.12
C VAL A 70 -18.22 25.38 -21.71
N PHE A 71 -16.90 25.31 -21.90
CA PHE A 71 -16.21 24.12 -22.38
C PHE A 71 -16.31 22.92 -21.42
N ARG A 72 -16.08 23.15 -20.12
CA ARG A 72 -16.26 22.13 -19.08
C ARG A 72 -17.72 21.66 -19.02
N HIS A 73 -18.68 22.55 -19.24
CA HIS A 73 -20.10 22.19 -19.24
C HIS A 73 -20.51 21.34 -20.45
N MET A 74 -19.97 21.62 -21.65
CA MET A 74 -20.20 20.79 -22.84
C MET A 74 -19.54 19.41 -22.74
N ALA A 75 -18.31 19.32 -22.23
CA ALA A 75 -17.64 18.03 -22.01
C ALA A 75 -18.41 17.15 -21.02
N VAL A 76 -18.96 17.74 -19.95
CA VAL A 76 -19.82 17.03 -18.99
C VAL A 76 -21.16 16.63 -19.61
N GLN A 77 -21.74 17.43 -20.52
CA GLN A 77 -22.99 17.09 -21.20
C GLN A 77 -22.82 15.96 -22.23
N MET A 78 -21.70 15.90 -22.96
CA MET A 78 -21.44 14.80 -23.91
C MET A 78 -21.18 13.46 -23.22
N VAL A 79 -20.70 13.48 -21.97
CA VAL A 79 -20.45 12.26 -21.15
C VAL A 79 -21.65 11.96 -20.22
N GLY A 80 -22.64 12.85 -20.14
CA GLY A 80 -23.75 12.80 -19.18
C GLY A 80 -24.88 11.83 -19.49
N HIS A 81 -24.82 11.07 -20.59
CA HIS A 81 -25.72 9.93 -20.77
C HIS A 81 -25.24 8.76 -19.89
N PRO A 82 -26.13 8.07 -19.16
CA PRO A 82 -25.73 6.90 -18.39
C PRO A 82 -25.20 5.84 -19.36
N MET A 83 -23.88 5.73 -19.46
CA MET A 83 -23.25 4.67 -20.21
C MET A 83 -23.56 3.35 -19.52
N GLU A 84 -23.93 2.33 -20.30
CA GLU A 84 -24.13 0.99 -19.75
C GLU A 84 -22.89 0.56 -18.94
N PRO A 85 -23.07 -0.12 -17.79
CA PRO A 85 -21.96 -0.58 -16.94
C PRO A 85 -20.87 -1.35 -17.72
N GLY A 86 -21.26 -2.08 -18.77
CA GLY A 86 -20.34 -2.83 -19.61
C GLY A 86 -19.49 -2.00 -20.59
N ILE A 87 -19.77 -0.71 -20.78
CA ILE A 87 -18.95 0.18 -21.62
C ILE A 87 -17.75 0.69 -20.84
N MET A 88 -17.94 1.08 -19.57
CA MET A 88 -16.84 1.53 -18.70
C MET A 88 -15.84 0.40 -18.44
N GLN A 89 -16.33 -0.83 -18.26
CA GLN A 89 -15.48 -2.02 -18.13
C GLN A 89 -14.68 -2.29 -19.40
N ARG A 90 -15.31 -2.20 -20.57
CA ARG A 90 -14.61 -2.32 -21.85
C ARG A 90 -13.58 -1.21 -22.05
N ILE A 91 -13.86 0.03 -21.66
CA ILE A 91 -12.92 1.16 -21.74
C ILE A 91 -11.72 0.95 -20.79
N SER A 92 -11.93 0.45 -19.56
CA SER A 92 -10.83 0.13 -18.64
C SER A 92 -9.97 -1.04 -19.09
N GLU A 93 -10.53 -1.98 -19.85
CA GLU A 93 -9.83 -3.11 -20.46
C GLU A 93 -9.15 -2.75 -21.79
N THR A 94 -9.46 -1.58 -22.36
CA THR A 94 -8.92 -1.15 -23.65
C THR A 94 -7.50 -0.61 -23.51
N ASP A 95 -6.59 -1.08 -24.37
CA ASP A 95 -5.20 -0.64 -24.41
C ASP A 95 -5.10 0.91 -24.51
N PRO A 96 -4.33 1.58 -23.63
CA PRO A 96 -4.12 3.02 -23.70
C PRO A 96 -3.58 3.50 -25.07
N GLU A 97 -2.86 2.66 -25.81
CA GLU A 97 -2.44 2.99 -27.19
C GLU A 97 -3.62 2.99 -28.16
N PHE A 98 -4.60 2.11 -27.98
CA PHE A 98 -5.83 2.13 -28.78
C PHE A 98 -6.65 3.41 -28.51
N LEU A 99 -6.75 3.85 -27.26
CA LEU A 99 -7.42 5.12 -26.91
C LEU A 99 -6.69 6.33 -27.51
N ARG A 100 -5.36 6.34 -27.51
CA ARG A 100 -4.55 7.36 -28.21
C ARG A 100 -4.79 7.34 -29.71
N GLN A 101 -4.87 6.16 -30.31
CA GLN A 101 -5.10 6.01 -31.75
C GLN A 101 -6.53 6.41 -32.15
N ALA A 102 -7.53 6.10 -31.33
CA ALA A 102 -8.90 6.57 -31.50
C ALA A 102 -8.99 8.10 -31.38
N ALA A 103 -8.32 8.71 -30.38
CA ALA A 103 -8.25 10.16 -30.22
C ALA A 103 -7.54 10.83 -31.42
N ALA A 104 -6.45 10.24 -31.91
CA ALA A 104 -5.74 10.69 -33.11
C ALA A 104 -6.60 10.59 -34.39
N THR A 105 -7.47 9.59 -34.47
CA THR A 105 -8.42 9.40 -35.58
C THR A 105 -9.60 10.37 -35.50
N ALA A 106 -9.97 10.82 -34.29
CA ALA A 106 -11.03 11.80 -34.07
C ALA A 106 -10.59 13.26 -34.28
N LEU A 107 -9.30 13.55 -34.10
CA LEU A 107 -8.69 14.88 -34.27
C LEU A 107 -9.07 15.62 -35.59
N PRO A 108 -9.10 14.97 -36.77
CA PRO A 108 -9.51 15.60 -38.03
C PRO A 108 -10.98 16.05 -38.05
N MET A 109 -11.85 15.43 -37.26
CA MET A 109 -13.26 15.81 -37.15
C MET A 109 -13.45 17.16 -36.43
N PHE A 110 -12.41 17.66 -35.76
CA PHE A 110 -12.37 18.96 -35.09
C PHE A 110 -11.64 20.03 -35.91
N GLY A 111 -11.56 19.87 -37.24
CA GLY A 111 -10.72 20.67 -38.14
C GLY A 111 -10.93 22.19 -38.12
N SER A 112 -12.01 22.69 -37.53
CA SER A 112 -12.27 24.12 -37.35
C SER A 112 -11.60 24.75 -36.13
N PHE A 113 -11.03 23.96 -35.22
CA PHE A 113 -10.42 24.47 -34.00
C PHE A 113 -8.91 24.73 -34.17
N PRO A 114 -8.36 25.77 -33.52
CA PRO A 114 -6.91 25.98 -33.47
C PRO A 114 -6.19 24.75 -32.91
N ARG A 115 -5.03 24.37 -33.47
CA ARG A 115 -4.24 23.19 -33.05
C ARG A 115 -4.00 23.14 -31.54
N GLY A 116 -3.76 24.29 -30.89
CA GLY A 116 -3.57 24.35 -29.44
C GLY A 116 -4.81 23.95 -28.64
N LEU A 117 -6.01 24.30 -29.13
CA LEU A 117 -7.26 23.90 -28.50
C LEU A 117 -7.53 22.40 -28.72
N GLN A 118 -7.26 21.88 -29.93
CA GLN A 118 -7.39 20.45 -30.22
C GLN A 118 -6.50 19.60 -29.30
N GLN A 119 -5.24 20.00 -29.11
CA GLN A 119 -4.32 19.32 -28.18
C GLN A 119 -4.82 19.38 -26.73
N HIS A 120 -5.31 20.53 -26.29
CA HIS A 120 -5.85 20.69 -24.94
C HIS A 120 -7.11 19.85 -24.71
N MET A 121 -7.98 19.72 -25.72
CA MET A 121 -9.16 18.85 -25.64
C MET A 121 -8.79 17.38 -25.51
N VAL A 122 -7.83 16.91 -26.31
CA VAL A 122 -7.33 15.53 -26.23
C VAL A 122 -6.68 15.29 -24.88
N GLN A 123 -5.82 16.19 -24.40
CA GLN A 123 -5.17 16.06 -23.11
C GLN A 123 -6.19 16.05 -21.97
N SER A 124 -7.14 17.00 -21.94
CA SER A 124 -8.17 17.06 -20.91
C SER A 124 -9.11 15.85 -20.96
N GLY A 125 -9.38 15.29 -22.15
CA GLY A 125 -10.15 14.06 -22.30
C GLY A 125 -9.40 12.86 -21.74
N MET A 126 -8.08 12.77 -21.99
CA MET A 126 -7.22 11.74 -21.41
C MET A 126 -7.13 11.87 -19.89
N ASP A 127 -6.94 13.08 -19.36
CA ASP A 127 -6.90 13.32 -17.91
C ASP A 127 -8.23 12.94 -17.22
N ILE A 128 -9.36 13.22 -17.86
CA ILE A 128 -10.69 12.82 -17.36
C ILE A 128 -10.85 11.30 -17.44
N MET A 129 -10.46 10.65 -18.54
CA MET A 129 -10.51 9.19 -18.66
C MET A 129 -9.60 8.51 -17.64
N GLU A 130 -8.39 9.03 -17.42
CA GLU A 130 -7.44 8.53 -16.43
C GLU A 130 -8.01 8.70 -15.00
N GLN A 131 -8.64 9.85 -14.70
CA GLN A 131 -9.37 10.04 -13.44
C GLN A 131 -10.59 9.12 -13.32
N MET A 132 -11.30 8.82 -14.40
CA MET A 132 -12.44 7.90 -14.39
C MET A 132 -11.98 6.46 -14.18
N VAL A 133 -10.90 6.02 -14.84
CA VAL A 133 -10.26 4.70 -14.67
C VAL A 133 -9.69 4.55 -13.26
N ALA A 134 -9.01 5.57 -12.73
CA ALA A 134 -8.52 5.57 -11.34
C ALA A 134 -9.65 5.51 -10.29
N ASN A 135 -10.86 5.92 -10.68
CA ASN A 135 -12.08 5.83 -9.85
C ASN A 135 -12.97 4.64 -10.21
N VAL A 136 -12.58 3.77 -11.15
CA VAL A 136 -13.28 2.50 -11.37
C VAL A 136 -13.15 1.71 -10.07
N PRO A 137 -14.27 1.39 -9.40
CA PRO A 137 -14.20 0.61 -8.17
C PRO A 137 -13.52 -0.71 -8.50
N ALA A 138 -12.52 -1.07 -7.68
CA ALA A 138 -11.80 -2.34 -7.76
C ALA A 138 -12.79 -3.48 -8.04
N GLU A 139 -12.40 -4.40 -8.92
CA GLU A 139 -13.24 -5.53 -9.33
C GLU A 139 -13.98 -6.11 -8.12
N PRO A 140 -15.31 -6.36 -8.24
CA PRO A 140 -16.07 -6.89 -7.13
C PRO A 140 -15.37 -8.16 -6.66
N ALA A 141 -14.93 -8.18 -5.41
CA ALA A 141 -14.26 -9.32 -4.81
C ALA A 141 -14.96 -10.61 -5.25
N THR A 142 -14.23 -11.49 -5.93
CA THR A 142 -14.78 -12.72 -6.51
C THR A 142 -15.66 -13.43 -5.48
N ASP A 143 -16.82 -13.96 -5.90
CA ASP A 143 -17.77 -14.64 -5.02
C ASP A 143 -17.11 -15.71 -4.12
N GLU A 144 -16.01 -16.30 -4.58
CA GLU A 144 -15.19 -17.26 -3.83
C GLU A 144 -14.46 -16.65 -2.64
N ALA A 145 -13.86 -15.46 -2.80
CA ALA A 145 -13.25 -14.70 -1.71
C ALA A 145 -14.30 -14.33 -0.64
N ILE A 146 -15.52 -14.01 -1.05
CA ILE A 146 -16.61 -13.72 -0.12
C ILE A 146 -17.05 -15.00 0.62
N ARG A 147 -17.21 -16.12 -0.08
CA ARG A 147 -17.59 -17.41 0.53
C ARG A 147 -16.56 -17.91 1.54
N THR A 148 -15.27 -17.67 1.29
CA THR A 148 -14.21 -18.07 2.22
C THR A 148 -14.19 -17.27 3.52
N LEU A 149 -14.85 -16.10 3.58
CA LEU A 149 -15.01 -15.31 4.81
C LEU A 149 -16.15 -15.81 5.70
N LEU A 150 -17.22 -16.35 5.12
CA LEU A 150 -18.42 -16.77 5.87
C LEU A 150 -18.09 -17.83 6.93
N GLY A 151 -18.65 -17.65 8.13
CA GLY A 151 -18.43 -18.52 9.29
C GLY A 151 -17.08 -18.31 9.98
N LYS A 152 -16.14 -17.56 9.39
CA LYS A 152 -14.84 -17.28 9.99
C LYS A 152 -14.87 -16.00 10.85
N LYS A 153 -13.93 -15.92 11.79
CA LYS A 153 -13.63 -14.67 12.49
C LYS A 153 -12.90 -13.73 11.54
N VAL A 154 -13.36 -12.49 11.49
CA VAL A 154 -12.83 -11.44 10.63
C VAL A 154 -12.53 -10.19 11.44
N VAL A 155 -11.53 -9.43 11.03
CA VAL A 155 -11.21 -8.10 11.55
C VAL A 155 -11.65 -7.06 10.53
N VAL A 156 -12.30 -6.01 11.02
CA VAL A 156 -12.69 -4.87 10.21
C VAL A 156 -11.47 -3.97 9.98
N CYS A 157 -11.20 -3.62 8.72
CA CYS A 157 -10.08 -2.79 8.30
C CYS A 157 -10.53 -1.75 7.26
N GLY A 158 -9.83 -0.61 7.18
CA GLY A 158 -10.01 0.34 6.07
C GLY A 158 -11.35 1.08 6.00
N VAL A 159 -12.20 1.03 7.04
CA VAL A 159 -13.47 1.75 7.05
C VAL A 159 -13.22 3.23 7.33
N SER A 160 -13.35 4.07 6.29
CA SER A 160 -13.13 5.51 6.39
C SER A 160 -14.27 6.27 7.07
N GLN A 161 -15.51 5.83 6.86
CA GLN A 161 -16.71 6.50 7.42
C GLN A 161 -16.85 6.32 8.93
N LYS A 162 -16.30 5.22 9.46
CA LYS A 162 -16.38 4.80 10.87
C LYS A 162 -15.06 4.18 11.30
N PRO A 163 -14.00 5.00 11.43
CA PRO A 163 -12.67 4.50 11.76
C PRO A 163 -12.60 3.77 13.10
N GLU A 164 -13.54 4.02 14.01
CA GLU A 164 -13.69 3.35 15.30
C GLU A 164 -13.99 1.85 15.17
N LEU A 165 -14.52 1.40 14.04
CA LEU A 165 -14.76 -0.02 13.77
C LEU A 165 -13.48 -0.75 13.33
N ASN A 166 -12.45 -0.02 12.90
CA ASN A 166 -11.22 -0.65 12.44
C ASN A 166 -10.46 -1.30 13.60
N GLY A 167 -10.15 -2.58 13.46
CA GLY A 167 -9.58 -3.43 14.49
C GLY A 167 -10.61 -4.23 15.29
N CYS A 168 -11.91 -3.98 15.13
CA CYS A 168 -12.94 -4.80 15.77
C CYS A 168 -12.99 -6.20 15.14
N VAL A 169 -13.10 -7.23 16.00
CA VAL A 169 -13.23 -8.64 15.59
C VAL A 169 -14.71 -9.02 15.54
N GLY A 170 -15.11 -9.69 14.46
CA GLY A 170 -16.48 -10.15 14.22
C GLY A 170 -16.53 -11.56 13.62
N THR A 171 -17.75 -12.07 13.42
CA THR A 171 -17.99 -13.28 12.63
C THR A 171 -18.77 -12.91 11.38
N ALA A 172 -18.29 -13.31 10.21
CA ALA A 172 -19.02 -13.09 8.97
C ALA A 172 -20.19 -14.07 8.88
N GLU A 173 -21.43 -13.57 8.85
CA GLU A 173 -22.62 -14.43 8.89
C GLU A 173 -23.25 -14.64 7.51
N ARG A 174 -23.46 -13.55 6.76
CA ARG A 174 -24.28 -13.60 5.55
C ARG A 174 -23.80 -12.63 4.49
N VAL A 175 -23.91 -13.00 3.23
CA VAL A 175 -23.69 -12.09 2.10
C VAL A 175 -25.01 -11.41 1.75
N SER A 176 -24.99 -10.08 1.64
CA SER A 176 -26.11 -9.31 1.10
C SER A 176 -26.18 -9.50 -0.42
N PRO A 177 -27.38 -9.48 -1.03
CA PRO A 177 -27.52 -9.55 -2.50
C PRO A 177 -26.84 -8.40 -3.26
N THR A 178 -26.35 -7.38 -2.54
CA THR A 178 -25.60 -6.24 -3.07
C THR A 178 -24.07 -6.46 -3.08
N ASN A 179 -23.59 -7.71 -3.01
CA ASN A 179 -22.17 -8.08 -2.86
C ASN A 179 -21.47 -7.41 -1.66
N ARG A 180 -22.23 -7.00 -0.66
CA ARG A 180 -21.72 -6.54 0.64
C ARG A 180 -21.80 -7.70 1.62
N VAL A 181 -20.73 -7.96 2.36
CA VAL A 181 -20.74 -8.98 3.41
C VAL A 181 -21.38 -8.37 4.65
N ARG A 182 -22.52 -8.93 5.09
CA ARG A 182 -23.09 -8.61 6.40
C ARG A 182 -22.35 -9.42 7.44
N ILE A 183 -21.74 -8.69 8.35
CA ILE A 183 -20.93 -9.25 9.41
C ILE A 183 -21.68 -8.96 10.69
N GLN A 184 -21.85 -9.99 11.49
CA GLN A 184 -22.17 -9.77 12.88
C GLN A 184 -20.85 -9.52 13.57
N VAL A 185 -20.46 -8.26 13.59
CA VAL A 185 -19.36 -7.85 14.45
C VAL A 185 -19.89 -8.06 15.86
N LYS A 186 -19.19 -8.88 16.65
CA LYS A 186 -19.44 -8.93 18.10
C LYS A 186 -18.86 -7.66 18.71
N LEU A 187 -19.43 -6.54 18.30
CA LEU A 187 -19.43 -5.33 19.09
C LEU A 187 -20.06 -5.70 20.43
N PRO A 188 -19.60 -5.13 21.55
CA PRO A 188 -20.20 -5.39 22.87
C PRO A 188 -21.72 -5.12 22.90
N ASP A 189 -22.20 -4.29 21.97
CA ASP A 189 -23.58 -3.92 21.71
C ASP A 189 -24.36 -4.87 20.76
N GLY A 190 -23.76 -5.96 20.28
CA GLY A 190 -24.43 -7.02 19.52
C GLY A 190 -24.93 -6.61 18.12
N ARG A 191 -24.49 -5.47 17.60
CA ARG A 191 -24.97 -4.92 16.32
C ARG A 191 -24.34 -5.62 15.11
N SER A 192 -25.16 -5.92 14.10
CA SER A 192 -24.67 -6.37 12.79
C SER A 192 -24.45 -5.18 11.85
N ILE A 193 -23.36 -5.21 11.10
CA ILE A 193 -22.96 -4.14 10.17
C ILE A 193 -22.66 -4.75 8.81
N ALA A 194 -23.18 -4.14 7.74
CA ALA A 194 -22.87 -4.52 6.37
C ALA A 194 -21.61 -3.79 5.90
N LEU A 195 -20.54 -4.53 5.62
CA LEU A 195 -19.27 -3.99 5.13
C LEU A 195 -18.90 -4.59 3.77
N LYS A 196 -18.04 -3.90 3.03
CA LYS A 196 -17.44 -4.47 1.81
C LYS A 196 -16.45 -5.56 2.20
N ALA A 197 -16.26 -6.56 1.35
CA ALA A 197 -15.28 -7.62 1.59
C ALA A 197 -13.85 -7.05 1.73
N ASP A 198 -13.53 -6.00 0.96
CA ASP A 198 -12.22 -5.31 1.01
C ASP A 198 -11.93 -4.66 2.37
N ASN A 199 -12.98 -4.37 3.14
CA ASN A 199 -12.85 -3.81 4.47
C ASN A 199 -12.68 -4.90 5.54
N LEU A 200 -12.38 -6.14 5.14
CA LEU A 200 -12.28 -7.29 6.00
C LEU A 200 -11.03 -8.08 5.73
N ARG A 201 -10.42 -8.55 6.82
CA ARG A 201 -9.39 -9.59 6.78
C ARG A 201 -9.78 -10.74 7.69
N ILE A 202 -9.34 -11.94 7.36
CA ILE A 202 -9.47 -13.08 8.27
C ILE A 202 -8.68 -12.75 9.54
N ALA A 203 -9.29 -12.99 10.71
CA ALA A 203 -8.64 -12.73 11.99
C ALA A 203 -7.45 -13.67 12.16
N LEU A 204 -6.29 -13.09 12.43
CA LEU A 204 -5.08 -13.80 12.81
C LEU A 204 -5.17 -14.20 14.29
N PRO A 205 -4.36 -15.19 14.74
CA PRO A 205 -4.29 -15.54 16.16
C PRO A 205 -4.04 -14.33 17.06
N LEU A 206 -3.14 -13.42 16.65
CA LEU A 206 -2.89 -12.15 17.35
C LEU A 206 -4.14 -11.29 17.53
N ASP A 207 -5.09 -11.36 16.60
CA ASP A 207 -6.27 -10.51 16.66
C ASP A 207 -7.26 -10.93 17.74
N LEU A 208 -7.20 -12.20 18.12
CA LEU A 208 -8.07 -12.80 19.11
C LEU A 208 -7.57 -12.59 20.54
N LEU A 209 -6.33 -12.12 20.69
CA LEU A 209 -5.72 -11.84 21.99
C LEU A 209 -6.20 -10.49 22.55
N PRO A 210 -6.25 -10.33 23.88
CA PRO A 210 -6.38 -9.02 24.52
C PRO A 210 -5.30 -8.04 24.02
N PRO A 211 -5.56 -6.72 23.98
CA PRO A 211 -4.63 -5.75 23.40
C PRO A 211 -3.20 -5.81 23.96
N ALA A 212 -3.06 -5.99 25.29
CA ALA A 212 -1.74 -6.10 25.92
C ALA A 212 -0.98 -7.39 25.50
N GLU A 213 -1.68 -8.53 25.49
CA GLU A 213 -1.11 -9.80 25.04
C GLU A 213 -0.80 -9.79 23.54
N ALA A 214 -1.63 -9.12 22.73
CA ALA A 214 -1.40 -8.96 21.30
C ALA A 214 -0.13 -8.13 21.02
N VAL A 215 0.16 -7.10 21.82
CA VAL A 215 1.41 -6.33 21.71
C VAL A 215 2.61 -7.17 22.11
N ALA A 216 2.54 -7.87 23.24
CA ALA A 216 3.61 -8.77 23.68
C ALA A 216 3.88 -9.87 22.65
N ALA A 217 2.84 -10.48 22.10
CA ALA A 217 2.92 -11.45 21.02
C ALA A 217 3.48 -10.83 19.73
N ALA A 218 3.09 -9.60 19.35
CA ALA A 218 3.64 -8.92 18.17
C ALA A 218 5.12 -8.53 18.30
N LEU A 219 5.57 -8.31 19.54
CA LEU A 219 6.98 -8.05 19.83
C LEU A 219 7.78 -9.35 19.82
N ALA A 220 7.25 -10.43 20.41
CA ALA A 220 7.90 -11.74 20.52
C ALA A 220 7.87 -12.56 19.24
N GLU A 221 6.72 -12.65 18.59
CA GLU A 221 6.58 -13.19 17.24
C GLU A 221 7.10 -12.11 16.28
N ASP A 222 7.99 -12.46 15.37
CA ASP A 222 8.46 -11.56 14.31
C ASP A 222 7.33 -11.30 13.31
N VAL A 223 6.29 -10.58 13.74
CA VAL A 223 5.20 -10.13 12.89
C VAL A 223 5.78 -9.14 11.91
N GLU A 224 5.88 -9.56 10.65
CA GLU A 224 6.49 -8.77 9.59
C GLU A 224 5.50 -7.87 8.86
N ASP A 225 4.19 -8.14 8.95
CA ASP A 225 3.17 -7.37 8.24
C ASP A 225 2.95 -6.00 8.93
N PRO A 226 3.28 -4.87 8.25
CA PRO A 226 3.15 -3.53 8.82
C PRO A 226 1.68 -3.14 9.09
N VAL A 227 0.73 -3.72 8.35
CA VAL A 227 -0.70 -3.47 8.55
C VAL A 227 -1.17 -4.12 9.83
N VAL A 228 -0.73 -5.36 10.10
CA VAL A 228 -1.05 -6.06 11.35
C VAL A 228 -0.45 -5.33 12.55
N LEU A 229 0.81 -4.90 12.47
CA LEU A 229 1.46 -4.09 13.52
C LEU A 229 0.69 -2.79 13.79
N ALA A 230 0.26 -2.08 12.74
CA ALA A 230 -0.54 -0.87 12.88
C ALA A 230 -1.90 -1.12 13.57
N ASP A 231 -2.57 -2.22 13.23
CA ASP A 231 -3.85 -2.60 13.83
C ASP A 231 -3.70 -3.04 15.30
N VAL A 232 -2.61 -3.73 15.65
CA VAL A 232 -2.29 -4.07 17.05
C VAL A 232 -2.02 -2.79 17.86
N LEU A 233 -1.18 -1.88 17.35
CA LEU A 233 -0.92 -0.59 17.99
C LEU A 233 -2.20 0.22 18.22
N ARG A 234 -3.04 0.33 17.19
CA ARG A 234 -4.30 1.08 17.29
C ARG A 234 -5.22 0.52 18.36
N ARG A 235 -5.32 -0.82 18.47
CA ARG A 235 -6.12 -1.47 19.51
C ARG A 235 -5.57 -1.23 20.91
N PHE A 236 -4.24 -1.24 21.05
CA PHE A 236 -3.56 -0.94 22.31
C PHE A 236 -3.76 0.51 22.74
N GLU A 237 -3.64 1.47 21.81
CA GLU A 237 -3.89 2.89 22.08
C GLU A 237 -5.34 3.14 22.52
N ASN A 238 -6.29 2.38 21.98
CA ASN A 238 -7.70 2.47 22.36
C ASN A 238 -8.02 1.83 23.72
N SER A 239 -7.18 0.93 24.25
CA SER A 239 -7.53 0.14 25.45
C SER A 239 -7.34 0.85 26.79
N LYS A 240 -6.86 2.11 26.84
CA LYS A 240 -6.59 2.92 28.05
C LYS A 240 -5.62 2.33 29.08
N SER A 241 -5.31 1.03 29.03
CA SER A 241 -4.26 0.37 29.81
C SER A 241 -2.95 0.45 29.02
N VAL A 242 -2.17 1.49 29.26
CA VAL A 242 -0.97 1.75 28.46
C VAL A 242 0.28 1.59 29.32
N ASP A 243 1.00 0.49 29.08
CA ASP A 243 2.44 0.45 29.30
C ASP A 243 3.11 1.20 28.15
N ASP A 244 3.46 2.47 28.39
CA ASP A 244 4.01 3.40 27.37
C ASP A 244 5.27 2.85 26.69
N GLU A 245 6.02 2.00 27.39
CA GLU A 245 7.25 1.37 26.89
C GLU A 245 6.95 0.37 25.76
N GLN A 246 5.96 -0.51 25.93
CA GLN A 246 5.62 -1.52 24.92
C GLN A 246 5.07 -0.86 23.64
N ALA A 247 4.23 0.16 23.79
CA ALA A 247 3.76 0.95 22.64
C ALA A 247 4.93 1.62 21.90
N SER A 248 5.90 2.16 22.64
CA SER A 248 7.08 2.81 22.04
C SER A 248 7.96 1.81 21.27
N GLN A 249 8.19 0.62 21.83
CA GLN A 249 8.93 -0.44 21.14
C GLN A 249 8.21 -0.91 19.87
N LEU A 250 6.89 -1.09 19.95
CA LEU A 250 6.10 -1.55 18.80
C LEU A 250 6.03 -0.48 17.70
N ARG A 251 5.93 0.82 18.05
CA ARG A 251 6.06 1.93 17.09
C ARG A 251 7.42 1.96 16.41
N ALA A 252 8.51 1.74 17.16
CA ALA A 252 9.85 1.67 16.59
C ALA A 252 9.98 0.50 15.60
N LYS A 253 9.47 -0.69 15.97
CA LYS A 253 9.44 -1.88 15.09
C LYS A 253 8.63 -1.61 13.82
N GLN A 254 7.46 -0.98 13.95
CA GLN A 254 6.64 -0.59 12.79
C GLN A 254 7.34 0.43 11.89
N ALA A 255 7.96 1.47 12.47
CA ALA A 255 8.67 2.50 11.71
C ALA A 255 9.85 1.93 10.92
N GLU A 256 10.61 1.01 11.53
CA GLU A 256 11.72 0.34 10.85
C GLU A 256 11.23 -0.56 9.71
N ARG A 257 10.16 -1.34 9.92
CA ARG A 257 9.55 -2.13 8.85
C ARG A 257 9.04 -1.26 7.71
N GLN A 258 8.38 -0.15 8.02
CA GLN A 258 7.92 0.80 7.01
C GLN A 258 9.08 1.42 6.23
N ARG A 259 10.22 1.69 6.89
CA ARG A 259 11.44 2.17 6.25
C ARG A 259 11.99 1.17 5.25
N VAL A 260 12.07 -0.11 5.62
CA VAL A 260 12.51 -1.20 4.72
C VAL A 260 11.58 -1.32 3.51
N VAL A 261 10.26 -1.30 3.71
CA VAL A 261 9.28 -1.32 2.62
C VAL A 261 9.43 -0.11 1.69
N ASN A 262 9.58 1.09 2.24
CA ASN A 262 9.77 2.30 1.45
C ASN A 262 11.08 2.28 0.66
N LEU A 263 12.17 1.80 1.26
CA LEU A 263 13.45 1.64 0.58
C LEU A 263 13.31 0.66 -0.59
N ALA A 264 12.68 -0.50 -0.38
CA ALA A 264 12.41 -1.46 -1.43
C ALA A 264 11.57 -0.86 -2.57
N ARG A 265 10.52 -0.09 -2.26
CA ARG A 265 9.72 0.62 -3.28
C ARG A 265 10.55 1.62 -4.08
N VAL A 266 11.42 2.38 -3.42
CA VAL A 266 12.30 3.35 -4.10
C VAL A 266 13.30 2.64 -5.01
N THR A 267 13.90 1.53 -4.56
CA THR A 267 14.79 0.71 -5.39
C THR A 267 14.05 0.17 -6.61
N LEU A 268 12.84 -0.36 -6.42
CA LEU A 268 12.02 -0.92 -7.50
C LEU A 268 11.59 0.16 -8.51
N ALA A 269 11.27 1.37 -8.02
CA ALA A 269 10.88 2.50 -8.88
C ALA A 269 12.08 3.13 -9.63
N ARG A 270 13.28 3.12 -9.03
CA ARG A 270 14.50 3.60 -9.68
C ARG A 270 14.83 2.76 -10.92
N ASP A 271 14.62 1.45 -10.79
CA ASP A 271 14.93 0.48 -11.83
C ASP A 271 13.76 0.26 -12.80
N ASP A 272 12.82 1.20 -12.86
CA ASP A 272 11.79 1.25 -13.89
C ASP A 272 12.16 2.25 -15.02
N PRO A 273 13.16 1.98 -15.89
CA PRO A 273 13.38 2.81 -17.06
C PRO A 273 12.17 2.72 -18.00
N ARG A 274 11.79 3.83 -18.65
CA ARG A 274 10.63 3.89 -19.57
C ARG A 274 10.71 2.96 -20.80
N GLY A 275 11.72 2.10 -20.90
CA GLY A 275 11.86 1.09 -21.94
C GLY A 275 12.98 0.10 -21.63
N ILE A 276 13.05 -0.95 -22.43
CA ILE A 276 14.14 -1.94 -22.40
C ILE A 276 15.37 -1.35 -23.12
N PRO A 277 16.56 -1.31 -22.49
CA PRO A 277 17.77 -0.86 -23.16
C PRO A 277 18.06 -1.68 -24.42
N THR A 278 18.53 -1.04 -25.50
CA THR A 278 18.93 -1.74 -26.73
C THR A 278 20.28 -2.43 -26.59
N SER A 279 21.20 -1.82 -25.83
CA SER A 279 22.53 -2.39 -25.56
C SER A 279 22.42 -3.68 -24.73
N PRO A 280 23.09 -4.78 -25.12
CA PRO A 280 23.09 -6.03 -24.34
C PRO A 280 23.71 -5.87 -22.96
N GLU A 281 24.73 -5.02 -22.81
CA GLU A 281 25.41 -4.75 -21.53
C GLU A 281 24.46 -4.06 -20.55
N LEU A 282 23.76 -3.02 -21.00
CA LEU A 282 22.77 -2.30 -20.18
C LEU A 282 21.56 -3.17 -19.82
N ARG A 283 21.18 -4.13 -20.68
CA ARG A 283 20.13 -5.11 -20.36
C ARG A 283 20.56 -6.02 -19.22
N GLU A 284 21.81 -6.47 -19.21
CA GLU A 284 22.33 -7.34 -18.15
C GLU A 284 22.47 -6.59 -16.83
N GLU A 285 22.96 -5.35 -16.84
CA GLU A 285 23.01 -4.50 -15.65
C GLU A 285 21.62 -4.26 -15.07
N LEU A 286 20.64 -3.91 -15.92
CA LEU A 286 19.25 -3.72 -15.51
C LEU A 286 18.65 -5.01 -14.94
N ARG A 287 18.94 -6.17 -15.54
CA ARG A 287 18.48 -7.48 -15.06
C ARG A 287 19.01 -7.76 -13.64
N ILE A 288 20.31 -7.61 -13.43
CA ILE A 288 20.94 -7.84 -12.12
C ILE A 288 20.34 -6.88 -11.08
N SER A 289 20.16 -5.61 -11.45
CA SER A 289 19.55 -4.60 -10.56
C SER A 289 18.11 -4.98 -10.20
N LEU A 290 17.27 -5.31 -11.19
CA LEU A 290 15.88 -5.71 -10.98
C LEU A 290 15.76 -7.00 -10.14
N MET A 291 16.60 -8.00 -10.38
CA MET A 291 16.61 -9.22 -9.56
C MET A 291 16.97 -8.90 -8.10
N SER A 292 17.97 -8.05 -7.87
CA SER A 292 18.34 -7.61 -6.53
C SER A 292 17.20 -6.81 -5.87
N ALA A 293 16.57 -5.89 -6.61
CA ALA A 293 15.44 -5.09 -6.14
C ALA A 293 14.22 -5.96 -5.78
N LEU A 294 13.88 -6.93 -6.63
CA LEU A 294 12.80 -7.89 -6.38
C LEU A 294 13.10 -8.78 -5.17
N LYS A 295 14.36 -9.24 -5.00
CA LYS A 295 14.78 -9.98 -3.79
C LYS A 295 14.58 -9.14 -2.52
N GLN A 296 15.01 -7.88 -2.54
CA GLN A 296 14.81 -6.96 -1.41
C GLN A 296 13.33 -6.69 -1.14
N ALA A 297 12.54 -6.51 -2.19
CA ALA A 297 11.12 -6.25 -2.08
C ALA A 297 10.31 -7.45 -1.59
N ALA A 298 10.70 -8.66 -2.01
CA ALA A 298 10.14 -9.91 -1.50
C ALA A 298 10.52 -10.12 -0.02
N ALA A 299 11.78 -9.86 0.36
CA ALA A 299 12.21 -9.89 1.76
C ALA A 299 11.48 -8.83 2.63
N ALA A 300 11.08 -7.71 2.03
CA ALA A 300 10.26 -6.68 2.64
C ALA A 300 8.75 -6.98 2.60
N LYS A 301 8.34 -8.13 2.03
CA LYS A 301 6.94 -8.56 1.87
C LYS A 301 6.03 -7.52 1.21
N LEU A 302 6.54 -6.87 0.15
CA LEU A 302 5.69 -6.00 -0.66
C LEU A 302 4.53 -6.77 -1.27
N LYS A 303 3.43 -6.07 -1.53
CA LYS A 303 2.24 -6.66 -2.15
C LYS A 303 2.59 -7.15 -3.57
N PRO A 304 2.05 -8.29 -4.01
CA PRO A 304 2.23 -8.79 -5.37
C PRO A 304 1.97 -7.78 -6.48
N SER A 305 0.94 -6.94 -6.31
CA SER A 305 0.58 -5.89 -7.27
C SER A 305 1.70 -4.84 -7.45
N GLU A 306 2.51 -4.61 -6.41
CA GLU A 306 3.65 -3.69 -6.46
C GLU A 306 4.88 -4.35 -7.11
N LEU A 307 5.00 -5.67 -7.01
CA LEU A 307 6.10 -6.45 -7.60
C LEU A 307 5.87 -6.75 -9.09
N LEU A 308 4.60 -6.75 -9.52
CA LEU A 308 4.19 -7.16 -10.86
C LEU A 308 4.90 -6.40 -11.99
N PRO A 309 5.00 -5.06 -11.99
CA PRO A 309 5.63 -4.34 -13.11
C PRO A 309 7.09 -4.71 -13.30
N ALA A 310 7.86 -4.77 -12.19
CA ALA A 310 9.26 -5.18 -12.22
C ALA A 310 9.43 -6.65 -12.62
N SER A 311 8.53 -7.53 -12.16
CA SER A 311 8.56 -8.96 -12.52
C SER A 311 8.29 -9.18 -14.01
N ARG A 312 7.30 -8.46 -14.57
CA ARG A 312 6.98 -8.51 -16.00
C ARG A 312 8.15 -8.01 -16.85
N LYS A 313 8.77 -6.91 -16.44
CA LYS A 313 9.93 -6.36 -17.14
C LYS A 313 11.15 -7.27 -17.09
N LEU A 314 11.38 -7.95 -15.96
CA LEU A 314 12.40 -8.98 -15.86
C LEU A 314 12.12 -10.13 -16.83
N LEU A 315 10.86 -10.54 -16.97
CA LEU A 315 10.44 -11.53 -17.96
C LEU A 315 10.77 -11.05 -19.39
N ASP A 316 10.40 -9.82 -19.76
CA ASP A 316 10.69 -9.25 -21.08
C ASP A 316 12.20 -9.22 -21.37
N LEU A 317 13.04 -8.90 -20.37
CA LEU A 317 14.50 -8.93 -20.49
C LEU A 317 15.04 -10.35 -20.72
N LEU A 318 14.44 -11.34 -20.06
CA LEU A 318 14.84 -12.76 -20.18
C LEU A 318 14.41 -13.34 -21.54
N GLU A 319 13.26 -12.95 -22.07
CA GLU A 319 12.81 -13.35 -23.41
C GLU A 319 13.72 -12.81 -24.53
N LEU A 320 14.28 -11.62 -24.34
CA LEU A 320 15.21 -11.01 -25.30
C LEU A 320 16.63 -11.58 -25.25
N ARG A 321 16.93 -12.52 -24.33
CA ARG A 321 18.23 -13.18 -24.25
C ARG A 321 18.29 -14.31 -25.28
N LEU A 322 19.32 -14.28 -26.12
CA LEU A 322 19.58 -15.28 -27.17
C LEU A 322 20.26 -16.56 -26.65
N ASP A 323 20.75 -16.58 -25.41
CA ASP A 323 21.37 -17.76 -24.80
C ASP A 323 20.37 -18.52 -23.90
N PRO A 324 19.78 -19.62 -24.39
CA PRO A 324 18.76 -20.37 -23.67
C PRO A 324 19.27 -21.03 -22.39
N ALA A 325 20.59 -21.30 -22.28
CA ALA A 325 21.14 -22.00 -21.12
C ALA A 325 21.22 -21.09 -19.89
N SER A 326 21.72 -19.87 -20.05
CA SER A 326 21.75 -18.88 -18.96
C SER A 326 20.33 -18.41 -18.59
N ALA A 327 19.46 -18.21 -19.58
CA ALA A 327 18.09 -17.77 -19.35
C ALA A 327 17.30 -18.76 -18.46
N ALA A 328 17.54 -20.07 -18.60
CA ALA A 328 16.83 -21.09 -17.83
C ALA A 328 17.20 -21.14 -16.34
N ALA A 329 18.42 -20.74 -15.96
CA ALA A 329 18.80 -20.61 -14.55
C ALA A 329 18.15 -19.36 -13.93
N ASP A 330 18.25 -18.22 -14.63
CA ASP A 330 17.66 -16.96 -14.19
C ASP A 330 16.12 -17.02 -14.09
N LEU A 331 15.47 -17.70 -15.05
CA LEU A 331 14.02 -17.98 -15.01
C LEU A 331 13.65 -18.84 -13.80
N ARG A 332 14.43 -19.86 -13.47
CA ARG A 332 14.18 -20.70 -12.28
C ARG A 332 14.28 -19.89 -11.00
N ASP A 333 15.32 -19.06 -10.86
CA ASP A 333 15.47 -18.16 -9.72
C ASP A 333 14.32 -17.14 -9.64
N ALA A 334 13.92 -16.55 -10.77
CA ALA A 334 12.79 -15.64 -10.83
C ALA A 334 11.45 -16.32 -10.48
N ILE A 335 11.26 -17.57 -10.91
CA ILE A 335 10.11 -18.41 -10.56
C ILE A 335 10.15 -18.75 -9.08
N GLU A 336 11.30 -19.11 -8.52
CA GLU A 336 11.43 -19.45 -7.11
C GLU A 336 11.20 -18.23 -6.22
N LEU A 337 11.71 -17.05 -6.63
CA LEU A 337 11.41 -15.77 -6.01
C LEU A 337 9.93 -15.44 -6.09
N SER A 338 9.33 -15.58 -7.26
CA SER A 338 7.89 -15.43 -7.44
C SER A 338 7.16 -16.40 -6.53
N ARG A 339 7.53 -17.70 -6.51
CA ARG A 339 6.93 -18.76 -5.69
C ARG A 339 7.05 -18.50 -4.19
N SER A 340 8.17 -17.95 -3.75
CA SER A 340 8.37 -17.51 -2.35
C SER A 340 7.48 -16.32 -2.00
N ALA A 341 7.14 -15.48 -2.98
CA ALA A 341 6.13 -14.43 -2.85
C ALA A 341 4.68 -14.93 -3.11
N VAL A 342 4.50 -16.13 -3.70
CA VAL A 342 3.23 -16.68 -4.20
C VAL A 342 2.29 -17.30 -3.15
N PRO A 343 2.60 -17.52 -1.85
CA PRO A 343 1.51 -17.71 -0.88
C PRO A 343 0.48 -16.56 -0.96
N LEU A 344 0.84 -15.42 -1.56
CA LEU A 344 -0.01 -14.26 -1.83
C LEU A 344 -0.46 -14.09 -3.30
N MET A 345 -0.04 -14.94 -4.26
CA MET A 345 -0.25 -14.72 -5.71
C MET A 345 -1.09 -15.76 -6.46
N SER A 346 -1.50 -16.89 -5.86
CA SER A 346 -2.13 -17.98 -6.64
C SER A 346 -3.43 -17.59 -7.35
N CYS A 347 -4.04 -16.44 -7.00
CA CYS A 347 -5.25 -15.93 -7.63
C CYS A 347 -5.03 -14.76 -8.61
N CYS A 348 -3.89 -14.07 -8.62
CA CYS A 348 -3.82 -12.75 -9.27
C CYS A 348 -3.26 -12.77 -10.70
N CYS A 349 -2.47 -13.78 -11.10
CA CYS A 349 -1.82 -13.80 -12.42
C CYS A 349 -1.67 -15.22 -13.00
N PRO A 350 -2.78 -15.91 -13.33
CA PRO A 350 -2.73 -17.26 -13.90
C PRO A 350 -1.92 -17.32 -15.19
N ASP A 351 -1.89 -16.25 -15.98
CA ASP A 351 -1.14 -16.20 -17.24
C ASP A 351 0.38 -16.15 -17.02
N LEU A 352 0.86 -15.44 -16.01
CA LEU A 352 2.27 -15.44 -15.66
C LEU A 352 2.71 -16.83 -15.17
N THR A 353 1.91 -17.47 -14.31
CA THR A 353 2.17 -18.86 -13.88
C THR A 353 2.20 -19.82 -15.06
N ARG A 354 1.23 -19.71 -15.99
CA ARG A 354 1.20 -20.53 -17.22
C ARG A 354 2.38 -20.27 -18.14
N GLN A 355 2.81 -19.02 -18.31
CA GLN A 355 3.99 -18.68 -19.10
C GLN A 355 5.25 -19.29 -18.47
N LEU A 356 5.42 -19.14 -17.16
CA LEU A 356 6.53 -19.74 -16.42
C LEU A 356 6.53 -21.28 -16.50
N ASP A 357 5.37 -21.93 -16.41
CA ASP A 357 5.24 -23.37 -16.55
C ASP A 357 5.51 -23.84 -18.00
N ARG A 358 5.09 -23.07 -19.01
CA ARG A 358 5.44 -23.33 -20.42
C ARG A 358 6.94 -23.26 -20.66
N HIS A 359 7.62 -22.26 -20.10
CA HIS A 359 9.07 -22.16 -20.20
C HIS A 359 9.78 -23.30 -19.46
N CYS A 360 9.31 -23.68 -18.26
CA CYS A 360 9.86 -24.82 -17.52
C CYS A 360 9.73 -26.14 -18.31
N THR A 361 8.56 -26.40 -18.89
CA THR A 361 8.27 -27.64 -19.64
C THR A 361 9.00 -27.71 -20.98
N ALA A 362 9.15 -26.57 -21.68
CA ALA A 362 9.94 -26.48 -22.90
C ALA A 362 11.43 -26.81 -22.68
N HIS A 363 11.99 -26.42 -21.52
CA HIS A 363 13.39 -26.72 -21.20
C HIS A 363 13.63 -28.13 -20.66
N GLN A 364 12.65 -28.75 -20.01
CA GLN A 364 12.76 -30.14 -19.52
C GLN A 364 12.67 -31.20 -20.62
N SER A 365 12.20 -30.82 -21.82
CA SER A 365 12.00 -31.72 -22.97
C SER A 365 13.12 -31.67 -24.00
N SER A 366 14.13 -30.81 -23.82
CA SER A 366 15.33 -30.80 -24.65
C SER A 366 16.39 -31.74 -24.05
N PRO A 367 16.82 -32.80 -24.77
CA PRO A 367 17.80 -33.77 -24.28
C PRO A 367 19.20 -33.19 -24.10
#